data_AF-A0A9D9MRQ3-F1
#
_entry.id   AF-A0A9D9MRQ3-F1
#
_cell.length_a   1.000
_cell.length_b   1.000
_cell.length_c   1.000
_cell.angle_alpha   90.00
_cell.angle_beta   90.00
_cell.angle_gamma   90.00
#
_symmetry.space_group_name_H-M   'P 1'
#
loop_
_entity.id
_entity.type
_entity.pdbx_description
1 polymer ?
#
loop_
_entity_poly.entity_id
_entity_poly.type
_entity_poly.pdbx_seq_one_letter_code
_entity_poly.pdbx_strand_id
1 'polypeptide(L)'
;MKIVYFFIVLLSVQWAHAQTFEDQFKSVKERLERWDPIRGNWLALSMIALSERKNVPDRTFPEDFTPYEMLTMVPLAERREIETMIQQNRTPTGSFTNSQWETVDLIVTHSMCSQIIGRSYGDPHLKSFDQATYSFQTVGEFVLSKSEKNTFEVQTRQRAQSDNFSLNAAVAMNVSGDRVCYYASTKPDQMNGNLRLNGMPIQLQGRTYFLPNGGVVRFEGRNYTIAWPTGEMVILDVRSSGGFGGFLNTTVHVFECDRSSFQGLLGNANGIAEDDFQGRNIDRPRPNYMAFSTFGNSSLQQASAFAEKEYLSFLAKDFAEDWRVTSQTTLFDYAPGTSTEYYTDRRFPMVHLTVADLNQTQQDNARARCQAMGIPADEMGGCIFDQGYLNIPPNQVPLPSKPNPTETVLGTINRPALHTNQLVFPEENLAPVGGNAPLPMQEKNPTMNREELNPSVEKPERENETRPSGFNSRPETPVNKPSHTPVPMNPVRPANPAPTSPAKPPHNPIPSSPAKPAVPAVKSGKG
;
A
#
# COMPACT_ATOMS: atom_id res chain seq x y z
N MET A 1 63.44 -22.94 58.18
CA MET A 1 61.97 -22.73 58.11
C MET A 1 61.75 -21.25 57.84
N LYS A 2 61.56 -20.82 56.59
CA LYS A 2 60.26 -20.60 55.89
C LYS A 2 59.20 -19.96 56.78
N ILE A 3 58.76 -18.74 56.43
CA ILE A 3 57.38 -18.41 56.02
C ILE A 3 57.42 -17.00 55.41
N VAL A 4 57.08 -16.89 54.12
CA VAL A 4 56.82 -15.65 53.39
C VAL A 4 55.30 -15.52 53.32
N TYR A 5 54.75 -14.43 53.83
CA TYR A 5 53.31 -14.15 53.76
C TYR A 5 52.97 -13.58 52.38
N PHE A 6 52.25 -14.37 51.58
CA PHE A 6 51.67 -13.96 50.30
C PHE A 6 50.29 -13.37 50.58
N PHE A 7 50.12 -12.05 50.39
CA PHE A 7 48.80 -11.42 50.40
C PHE A 7 48.10 -11.75 49.08
N ILE A 8 47.09 -12.61 49.14
CA ILE A 8 46.19 -12.89 48.01
C ILE A 8 45.09 -11.83 48.06
N VAL A 9 45.13 -10.89 47.12
CA VAL A 9 44.00 -10.01 46.82
C VAL A 9 43.03 -10.79 45.93
N LEU A 10 41.91 -11.21 46.50
CA LEU A 10 40.78 -11.76 45.74
C LEU A 10 40.04 -10.59 45.05
N LEU A 11 40.36 -10.34 43.78
CA LEU A 11 39.47 -9.57 42.90
C LEU A 11 38.29 -10.47 42.53
N SER A 12 37.15 -10.26 43.19
CA SER A 12 35.87 -10.80 42.73
C SER A 12 35.43 -10.02 41.49
N VAL A 13 35.70 -10.58 40.31
CA VAL A 13 35.11 -10.08 39.06
C VAL A 13 33.64 -10.51 39.05
N GLN A 14 32.74 -9.64 39.51
CA GLN A 14 31.31 -9.80 39.26
C GLN A 14 31.06 -9.56 37.78
N TRP A 15 30.84 -10.64 37.04
CA TRP A 15 30.28 -10.56 35.69
C TRP A 15 28.81 -10.16 35.83
N ALA A 16 28.51 -8.88 35.74
CA ALA A 16 27.14 -8.43 35.53
C ALA A 16 26.73 -8.88 34.12
N HIS A 17 25.95 -9.95 34.03
CA HIS A 17 25.33 -10.32 32.75
C HIS A 17 24.41 -9.17 32.35
N ALA A 18 24.69 -8.54 31.22
CA ALA A 18 23.80 -7.54 30.64
C ALA A 18 22.46 -8.22 30.32
N GLN A 19 21.37 -7.67 30.82
CA GLN A 19 20.02 -8.16 30.58
C GLN A 19 19.70 -8.12 29.08
N THR A 20 19.18 -9.21 28.51
CA THR A 20 18.83 -9.26 27.09
C THR A 20 17.59 -8.41 26.81
N PHE A 21 17.33 -8.06 25.54
CA PHE A 21 16.10 -7.34 25.20
C PHE A 21 14.85 -8.18 25.51
N GLU A 22 14.89 -9.50 25.30
CA GLU A 22 13.79 -10.39 25.68
C GLU A 22 13.51 -10.33 27.18
N ASP A 23 14.54 -10.31 28.02
CA ASP A 23 14.37 -10.17 29.48
C ASP A 23 13.72 -8.82 29.85
N GLN A 24 14.02 -7.73 29.13
CA GLN A 24 13.38 -6.42 29.32
C GLN A 24 11.93 -6.41 28.82
N PHE A 25 11.64 -7.16 27.74
CA PHE A 25 10.33 -7.25 27.11
C PHE A 25 9.36 -8.20 27.84
N LYS A 26 9.87 -8.99 28.79
CA LYS A 26 9.13 -10.06 29.49
C LYS A 26 7.76 -9.62 30.01
N SER A 27 7.65 -8.46 30.64
CA SER A 27 6.38 -7.99 31.21
C SER A 27 5.34 -7.68 30.12
N VAL A 28 5.77 -7.17 28.96
CA VAL A 28 4.88 -6.94 27.81
C VAL A 28 4.43 -8.28 27.22
N LYS A 29 5.36 -9.24 27.08
CA LYS A 29 5.06 -10.60 26.62
C LYS A 29 4.03 -11.30 27.49
N GLU A 30 4.22 -11.33 28.81
CA GLU A 30 3.27 -11.94 29.76
C GLU A 30 1.87 -11.32 29.66
N ARG A 31 1.79 -10.02 29.34
CA ARG A 31 0.52 -9.31 29.17
C ARG A 31 -0.20 -9.72 27.89
N LEU A 32 0.53 -9.83 26.79
CA LEU A 32 0.00 -10.32 25.51
C LEU A 32 -0.44 -11.79 25.59
N GLU A 33 0.34 -12.65 26.24
CA GLU A 33 0.00 -14.07 26.46
C GLU A 33 -1.26 -14.24 27.33
N ARG A 34 -1.47 -13.34 28.29
CA ARG A 34 -2.69 -13.33 29.10
C ARG A 34 -3.93 -12.97 28.28
N TRP A 35 -3.78 -12.11 27.26
CA TRP A 35 -4.85 -11.78 26.33
C TRP A 35 -5.21 -12.96 25.42
N ASP A 36 -4.21 -13.59 24.81
CA ASP A 36 -4.36 -14.82 24.03
C ASP A 36 -3.07 -15.66 24.13
N PRO A 37 -3.10 -16.89 24.68
CA PRO A 37 -1.89 -17.69 24.88
C PRO A 37 -1.15 -18.06 23.58
N ILE A 38 -1.86 -18.15 22.45
CA ILE A 38 -1.27 -18.56 21.16
C ILE A 38 -0.91 -17.32 20.34
N ARG A 39 -1.90 -16.44 20.10
CA ARG A 39 -1.71 -15.24 19.29
C ARG A 39 -0.87 -14.20 20.00
N GLY A 40 -1.04 -14.05 21.32
CA GLY A 40 -0.28 -13.13 22.14
C GLY A 40 1.20 -13.51 22.25
N ASN A 41 1.51 -14.80 22.42
CA ASN A 41 2.90 -15.29 22.39
C ASN A 41 3.54 -15.03 21.00
N TRP A 42 2.85 -15.38 19.91
CA TRP A 42 3.36 -15.12 18.56
C TRP A 42 3.57 -13.62 18.30
N LEU A 43 2.63 -12.77 18.73
CA LEU A 43 2.74 -11.32 18.59
C LEU A 43 3.95 -10.79 19.36
N ALA A 44 4.13 -11.19 20.62
CA ALA A 44 5.28 -10.79 21.44
C ALA A 44 6.62 -11.19 20.80
N LEU A 45 6.73 -12.45 20.36
CA LEU A 45 7.93 -12.96 19.69
C LEU A 45 8.18 -12.26 18.34
N SER A 46 7.12 -11.91 17.62
CA SER A 46 7.23 -11.13 16.38
C SER A 46 7.76 -9.72 16.63
N MET A 47 7.29 -9.04 17.69
CA MET A 47 7.78 -7.71 18.06
C MET A 47 9.27 -7.72 18.44
N ILE A 48 9.72 -8.77 19.16
CA ILE A 48 11.15 -8.98 19.45
C ILE A 48 11.94 -9.25 18.18
N ALA A 49 11.47 -10.14 17.31
CA ALA A 49 12.15 -10.47 16.06
C ALA A 49 12.31 -9.24 15.15
N LEU A 50 11.26 -8.43 15.01
CA LEU A 50 11.26 -7.19 14.24
C LEU A 50 12.27 -6.18 14.79
N SER A 51 12.32 -6.00 16.11
CA SER A 51 13.26 -5.07 16.75
C SER A 51 14.72 -5.52 16.58
N GLU A 52 14.95 -6.82 16.39
CA GLU A 52 16.25 -7.41 16.11
C GLU A 52 16.54 -7.62 14.61
N ARG A 53 15.63 -7.18 13.72
CA ARG A 53 15.70 -7.38 12.25
C ARG A 53 15.87 -8.84 11.84
N LYS A 54 15.11 -9.72 12.49
CA LYS A 54 15.03 -11.15 12.21
C LYS A 54 13.66 -11.51 11.64
N ASN A 55 13.59 -12.65 10.96
CA ASN A 55 12.33 -13.24 10.52
C ASN A 55 11.40 -13.45 11.73
N VAL A 56 10.11 -13.18 11.53
CA VAL A 56 9.09 -13.47 12.54
C VAL A 56 8.88 -14.99 12.67
N PRO A 57 8.44 -15.49 13.83
CA PRO A 57 8.12 -16.91 13.99
C PRO A 57 6.97 -17.35 13.09
N ASP A 58 6.93 -18.64 12.77
CA ASP A 58 5.80 -19.26 12.07
C ASP A 58 4.50 -19.07 12.86
N ARG A 59 3.42 -18.82 12.14
CA ARG A 59 2.09 -18.67 12.73
C ARG A 59 1.50 -20.02 13.05
N THR A 60 0.74 -20.08 14.14
CA THR A 60 0.05 -21.30 14.58
C THR A 60 -1.45 -21.11 14.77
N PHE A 61 -2.04 -20.21 13.98
CA PHE A 61 -3.43 -19.76 14.05
C PHE A 61 -3.94 -19.42 12.64
N PRO A 62 -5.26 -19.37 12.39
CA PRO A 62 -5.81 -19.25 11.02
C PRO A 62 -5.76 -17.84 10.45
N GLU A 63 -5.65 -16.80 11.28
CA GLU A 63 -5.68 -15.41 10.80
C GLU A 63 -4.44 -15.06 9.99
N ASP A 64 -4.65 -14.30 8.92
CA ASP A 64 -3.58 -13.87 8.04
C ASP A 64 -2.98 -12.50 8.44
N PHE A 65 -3.21 -12.06 9.68
CA PHE A 65 -2.91 -10.70 10.17
C PHE A 65 -1.43 -10.42 10.33
N THR A 66 -0.94 -9.25 9.92
CA THR A 66 0.41 -8.79 10.32
C THR A 66 0.52 -8.63 11.85
N PRO A 67 1.73 -8.53 12.43
CA PRO A 67 1.90 -8.19 13.85
C PRO A 67 1.10 -6.95 14.27
N TYR A 68 1.15 -5.87 13.50
CA TYR A 68 0.30 -4.69 13.73
C TYR A 68 -1.20 -5.03 13.71
N GLU A 69 -1.69 -5.72 12.68
CA GLU A 69 -3.11 -6.07 12.56
C GLU A 69 -3.57 -6.95 13.75
N MET A 70 -2.75 -7.91 14.16
CA MET A 70 -3.01 -8.72 15.35
C MET A 70 -3.03 -7.87 16.62
N LEU A 71 -2.11 -6.91 16.76
CA LEU A 71 -2.12 -5.99 17.89
C LEU A 71 -3.41 -5.16 17.91
N THR A 72 -3.96 -4.74 16.78
CA THR A 72 -5.23 -3.97 16.76
C THR A 72 -6.43 -4.75 17.34
N MET A 73 -6.35 -6.09 17.39
CA MET A 73 -7.34 -6.96 18.04
C MET A 73 -7.22 -6.99 19.57
N VAL A 74 -6.09 -6.56 20.12
CA VAL A 74 -5.91 -6.39 21.57
C VAL A 74 -6.75 -5.19 22.03
N PRO A 75 -7.53 -5.31 23.13
CA PRO A 75 -8.36 -4.21 23.62
C PRO A 75 -7.58 -2.90 23.82
N LEU A 76 -8.20 -1.76 23.51
CA LEU A 76 -7.54 -0.45 23.56
C LEU A 76 -6.92 -0.14 24.94
N ALA A 77 -7.61 -0.50 26.03
CA ALA A 77 -7.10 -0.31 27.39
C ALA A 77 -5.78 -1.07 27.60
N GLU A 78 -5.72 -2.32 27.12
CA GLU A 78 -4.55 -3.17 27.24
C GLU A 78 -3.36 -2.62 26.42
N ARG A 79 -3.63 -2.04 25.24
CA ARG A 79 -2.61 -1.40 24.41
C ARG A 79 -2.05 -0.12 25.01
N ARG A 80 -2.87 0.69 25.69
CA ARG A 80 -2.41 1.89 26.43
C ARG A 80 -1.53 1.54 27.62
N GLU A 81 -1.83 0.43 28.30
CA GLU A 81 -0.95 -0.07 29.36
C GLU A 81 0.40 -0.54 28.79
N ILE A 82 0.39 -1.27 27.67
CA ILE A 82 1.63 -1.67 26.97
C ILE A 82 2.44 -0.44 26.55
N GLU A 83 1.80 0.59 25.97
CA GLU A 83 2.46 1.86 25.65
C GLU A 83 3.12 2.48 26.88
N THR A 84 2.41 2.54 28.01
CA THR A 84 2.96 3.07 29.27
C THR A 84 4.21 2.30 29.72
N MET A 85 4.19 0.97 29.61
CA MET A 85 5.34 0.12 29.95
C MET A 85 6.53 0.38 29.01
N ILE A 86 6.28 0.61 27.73
CA ILE A 86 7.32 0.96 26.76
C ILE A 86 7.93 2.32 27.10
N GLN A 87 7.10 3.34 27.36
CA GLN A 87 7.59 4.69 27.67
C GLN A 87 8.47 4.75 28.93
N GLN A 88 8.29 3.85 29.90
CA GLN A 88 9.14 3.74 31.10
C GLN A 88 10.60 3.38 30.78
N ASN A 89 10.88 2.87 29.59
CA ASN A 89 12.24 2.54 29.13
C ASN A 89 12.94 3.73 28.45
N ARG A 90 12.36 4.93 28.46
CA ARG A 90 13.02 6.15 28.00
C ARG A 90 14.00 6.68 29.04
N THR A 91 15.11 7.22 28.54
CA THR A 91 16.09 7.98 29.31
C THR A 91 15.55 9.38 29.63
N PRO A 92 16.16 10.13 30.57
CA PRO A 92 15.78 11.51 30.85
C PRO A 92 15.88 12.45 29.64
N THR A 93 16.69 12.11 28.63
CA THR A 93 16.82 12.85 27.37
C THR A 93 15.74 12.48 26.35
N GLY A 94 14.83 11.57 26.68
CA GLY A 94 13.70 11.16 25.83
C GLY A 94 14.01 10.04 24.83
N SER A 95 15.28 9.72 24.59
CA SER A 95 15.67 8.55 23.79
C SER A 95 15.43 7.25 24.56
N PHE A 96 15.18 6.14 23.85
CA PHE A 96 15.09 4.85 24.52
C PHE A 96 16.44 4.37 25.04
N THR A 97 16.41 3.61 26.13
CA THR A 97 17.58 2.91 26.68
C THR A 97 18.15 1.87 25.72
N ASN A 98 17.33 1.37 24.79
CA ASN A 98 17.69 0.41 23.77
C ASN A 98 16.96 0.69 22.46
N SER A 99 17.64 0.65 21.31
CA SER A 99 17.04 0.95 19.99
C SER A 99 15.90 0.00 19.62
N GLN A 100 15.91 -1.23 20.16
CA GLN A 100 14.83 -2.19 19.95
C GLN A 100 13.46 -1.64 20.41
N TRP A 101 13.44 -0.81 21.46
CA TRP A 101 12.20 -0.20 21.94
C TRP A 101 11.59 0.77 20.91
N GLU A 102 12.38 1.36 20.00
CA GLU A 102 11.85 2.26 18.96
C GLU A 102 10.93 1.51 17.99
N THR A 103 11.27 0.27 17.60
CA THR A 103 10.42 -0.55 16.73
C THR A 103 9.15 -1.00 17.45
N VAL A 104 9.25 -1.34 18.72
CA VAL A 104 8.10 -1.73 19.54
C VAL A 104 7.15 -0.54 19.74
N ASP A 105 7.70 0.62 20.10
CA ASP A 105 6.98 1.88 20.27
C ASP A 105 6.22 2.22 19.00
N LEU A 106 6.88 2.16 17.84
CA LEU A 106 6.27 2.40 16.52
C LEU A 106 5.01 1.54 16.30
N ILE A 107 5.12 0.21 16.46
CA ILE A 107 4.00 -0.72 16.24
C ILE A 107 2.83 -0.42 17.20
N VAL A 108 3.14 -0.13 18.47
CA VAL A 108 2.12 0.14 19.49
C VAL A 108 1.44 1.48 19.27
N THR A 109 2.19 2.55 19.04
CA THR A 109 1.66 3.88 18.75
C THR A 109 0.80 3.86 17.48
N HIS A 110 1.24 3.19 16.41
CA HIS A 110 0.45 3.04 15.19
C HIS A 110 -0.90 2.40 15.47
N SER A 111 -0.99 1.41 16.36
CA SER A 111 -2.26 0.73 16.65
C SER A 111 -3.34 1.68 17.19
N MET A 112 -2.95 2.84 17.73
CA MET A 112 -3.83 3.84 18.34
C MET A 112 -3.94 5.11 17.48
N CYS A 113 -3.46 5.05 16.25
CA CYS A 113 -3.24 6.22 15.40
C CYS A 113 -4.02 6.10 14.08
N SER A 114 -4.50 7.24 13.58
CA SER A 114 -5.23 7.31 12.31
C SER A 114 -4.29 7.18 11.13
N GLN A 115 -4.78 6.53 10.07
CA GLN A 115 -4.06 6.46 8.80
C GLN A 115 -4.48 7.58 7.85
N ILE A 116 -3.51 8.09 7.12
CA ILE A 116 -3.66 9.04 6.01
C ILE A 116 -3.23 8.36 4.71
N ILE A 117 -3.70 8.87 3.57
CA ILE A 117 -3.45 8.26 2.27
C ILE A 117 -2.83 9.22 1.28
N GLY A 118 -1.89 8.71 0.49
CA GLY A 118 -1.34 9.36 -0.71
C GLY A 118 -1.41 8.38 -1.88
N ARG A 119 -1.56 8.88 -3.10
CA ARG A 119 -1.89 8.05 -4.26
C ARG A 119 -1.14 8.48 -5.51
N SER A 120 -0.82 7.51 -6.36
CA SER A 120 -0.44 7.70 -7.76
C SER A 120 -1.40 6.86 -8.61
N TYR A 121 -2.17 7.49 -9.48
CA TYR A 121 -3.24 6.85 -10.24
C TYR A 121 -3.34 7.41 -11.65
N GLY A 122 -4.01 6.68 -12.55
CA GLY A 122 -4.13 7.11 -13.94
C GLY A 122 -2.77 7.14 -14.64
N ASP A 123 -2.52 8.18 -15.41
CA ASP A 123 -1.28 8.43 -16.12
C ASP A 123 -0.44 9.56 -15.48
N PRO A 124 0.56 9.16 -14.68
CA PRO A 124 0.32 9.22 -13.26
C PRO A 124 -0.04 10.63 -12.77
N HIS A 125 -1.27 10.75 -12.27
CA HIS A 125 -1.72 11.80 -11.37
C HIS A 125 -1.39 11.41 -9.93
N LEU A 126 -0.92 12.38 -9.14
CA LEU A 126 -0.57 12.18 -7.74
C LEU A 126 -1.46 13.02 -6.84
N LYS A 127 -1.74 12.45 -5.67
CA LYS A 127 -2.35 13.10 -4.53
C LYS A 127 -1.48 12.85 -3.32
N SER A 128 -0.85 13.88 -2.77
CA SER A 128 0.01 13.78 -1.60
C SER A 128 -0.78 13.39 -0.35
N PHE A 129 -0.07 13.09 0.74
CA PHE A 129 -0.69 12.84 2.04
C PHE A 129 -1.47 14.05 2.55
N ASP A 130 -1.01 15.27 2.24
CA ASP A 130 -1.66 16.53 2.64
C ASP A 130 -2.60 17.09 1.56
N GLN A 131 -3.07 16.21 0.66
CA GLN A 131 -4.11 16.46 -0.33
C GLN A 131 -3.70 17.33 -1.54
N ALA A 132 -2.42 17.63 -1.71
CA ALA A 132 -1.92 18.33 -2.89
C ALA A 132 -2.05 17.45 -4.14
N THR A 133 -2.65 17.97 -5.22
CA THR A 133 -2.92 17.20 -6.45
C THR A 133 -2.19 17.73 -7.68
N TYR A 134 -1.57 16.82 -8.44
CA TYR A 134 -0.77 17.19 -9.60
C TYR A 134 -0.57 16.06 -10.60
N SER A 135 -0.29 16.41 -11.85
CA SER A 135 0.13 15.45 -12.88
C SER A 135 1.64 15.36 -12.90
N PHE A 136 2.19 14.14 -12.85
CA PHE A 136 3.63 13.90 -12.82
C PHE A 136 4.05 13.06 -14.02
N GLN A 137 3.76 13.58 -15.22
CA GLN A 137 4.06 12.93 -16.50
C GLN A 137 5.57 12.81 -16.71
N THR A 138 6.21 11.76 -16.21
CA THR A 138 7.66 11.60 -16.26
C THR A 138 8.08 10.17 -16.65
N VAL A 139 9.35 10.01 -17.03
CA VAL A 139 9.94 8.71 -17.33
C VAL A 139 11.19 8.51 -16.48
N GLY A 140 11.17 7.47 -15.66
CA GLY A 140 12.18 7.25 -14.64
C GLY A 140 11.73 6.32 -13.54
N GLU A 141 12.55 6.24 -12.51
CA GLU A 141 12.25 5.56 -11.25
C GLU A 141 12.33 6.58 -10.12
N PHE A 142 11.34 6.58 -9.24
CA PHE A 142 11.16 7.63 -8.25
C PHE A 142 10.79 7.06 -6.89
N VAL A 143 11.26 7.73 -5.83
CA VAL A 143 10.79 7.49 -4.47
C VAL A 143 9.38 8.06 -4.37
N LEU A 144 8.36 7.19 -4.32
CA LEU A 144 6.98 7.60 -4.13
C LEU A 144 6.75 8.06 -2.69
N SER A 145 7.22 7.28 -1.71
CA SER A 145 7.24 7.65 -0.30
C SER A 145 8.29 6.83 0.45
N LYS A 146 8.99 7.46 1.39
CA LYS A 146 10.02 6.87 2.24
C LYS A 146 9.93 7.48 3.64
N SER A 147 10.04 6.65 4.67
CA SER A 147 10.19 7.10 6.05
C SER A 147 11.65 7.41 6.36
N GLU A 148 11.90 8.48 7.12
CA GLU A 148 13.20 8.79 7.72
C GLU A 148 13.38 8.14 9.09
N LYS A 149 12.29 7.67 9.72
CA LYS A 149 12.31 7.02 11.04
C LYS A 149 12.51 5.51 10.96
N ASN A 150 12.00 4.88 9.90
CA ASN A 150 11.97 3.42 9.79
C ASN A 150 12.32 2.95 8.36
N THR A 151 12.25 1.64 8.10
CA THR A 151 12.67 1.06 6.81
C THR A 151 11.62 1.16 5.70
N PHE A 152 10.46 1.77 5.96
CA PHE A 152 9.37 1.93 4.99
C PHE A 152 9.86 2.71 3.78
N GLU A 153 9.74 2.10 2.59
CA GLU A 153 10.04 2.75 1.33
C GLU A 153 9.21 2.14 0.20
N VAL A 154 8.68 3.00 -0.65
CA VAL A 154 7.90 2.67 -1.85
C VAL A 154 8.47 3.47 -3.01
N GLN A 155 8.85 2.78 -4.08
CA GLN A 155 9.36 3.35 -5.32
C GLN A 155 8.45 2.98 -6.49
N THR A 156 8.28 3.89 -7.44
CA THR A 156 7.53 3.66 -8.68
C THR A 156 8.46 3.75 -9.88
N ARG A 157 8.23 2.91 -10.89
CA ARG A 157 8.84 3.03 -12.22
C ARG A 157 7.79 3.57 -13.18
N GLN A 158 8.08 4.68 -13.82
CA GLN A 158 7.22 5.30 -14.83
C GLN A 158 7.85 5.14 -16.21
N ARG A 159 7.02 4.76 -17.19
CA ARG A 159 7.42 4.60 -18.59
C ARG A 159 6.54 5.42 -19.51
N ALA A 160 7.08 5.81 -20.66
CA ALA A 160 6.29 6.41 -21.71
C ALA A 160 5.22 5.41 -22.23
N GLN A 161 4.00 5.90 -22.41
CA GLN A 161 2.96 5.28 -23.22
C GLN A 161 2.92 5.92 -24.63
N SER A 162 3.14 7.24 -24.70
CA SER A 162 3.31 8.02 -25.93
C SER A 162 4.26 9.19 -25.63
N ASP A 163 4.41 10.15 -26.55
CA ASP A 163 5.33 11.30 -26.41
C ASP A 163 5.03 12.21 -25.19
N ASN A 164 3.79 12.20 -24.69
CA ASN A 164 3.33 13.13 -23.65
C ASN A 164 2.68 12.45 -22.44
N PHE A 165 2.39 11.14 -22.53
CA PHE A 165 1.72 10.38 -21.48
C PHE A 165 2.57 9.24 -20.98
N SER A 166 2.64 9.08 -19.67
CA SER A 166 3.41 8.05 -18.97
C SER A 166 2.52 7.19 -18.09
N LEU A 167 2.98 5.99 -17.75
CA LEU A 167 2.25 5.07 -16.87
C LEU A 167 3.19 4.47 -15.83
N ASN A 168 2.67 4.20 -14.64
CA ASN A 168 3.35 3.39 -13.63
C ASN A 168 3.48 1.93 -14.13
N ALA A 169 4.69 1.55 -14.51
CA ALA A 169 5.04 0.25 -15.05
C ALA A 169 5.36 -0.80 -13.96
N ALA A 170 5.89 -0.35 -12.83
CA ALA A 170 6.26 -1.20 -11.71
C ALA A 170 6.26 -0.43 -10.38
N VAL A 171 6.16 -1.18 -9.27
CA VAL A 171 6.32 -0.68 -7.90
C VAL A 171 7.31 -1.59 -7.17
N ALA A 172 8.25 -1.01 -6.43
CA ALA A 172 9.19 -1.73 -5.56
C ALA A 172 9.07 -1.19 -4.13
N MET A 173 9.10 -2.08 -3.14
CA MET A 173 8.78 -1.77 -1.75
C MET A 173 9.78 -2.45 -0.81
N ASN A 174 10.19 -1.74 0.22
CA ASN A 174 10.91 -2.31 1.37
C ASN A 174 9.91 -2.58 2.50
N VAL A 175 9.52 -3.84 2.65
CA VAL A 175 8.56 -4.31 3.64
C VAL A 175 9.31 -4.84 4.86
N SER A 176 9.79 -3.93 5.71
CA SER A 176 10.58 -4.27 6.92
C SER A 176 11.79 -5.17 6.63
N GLY A 177 12.47 -4.94 5.51
CA GLY A 177 13.61 -5.73 5.04
C GLY A 177 13.27 -6.69 3.90
N ASP A 178 12.00 -7.06 3.71
CA ASP A 178 11.58 -7.84 2.55
C ASP A 178 11.41 -6.95 1.33
N ARG A 179 12.20 -7.20 0.28
CA ARG A 179 12.11 -6.43 -0.97
C ARG A 179 11.02 -7.02 -1.87
N VAL A 180 9.88 -6.34 -1.92
CA VAL A 180 8.70 -6.76 -2.68
C VAL A 180 8.56 -5.90 -3.93
N CYS A 181 8.52 -6.51 -5.11
CA CYS A 181 8.34 -5.79 -6.37
C CYS A 181 7.13 -6.31 -7.14
N TYR A 182 6.39 -5.43 -7.80
CA TYR A 182 5.38 -5.80 -8.78
C TYR A 182 5.68 -5.14 -10.12
N TYR A 183 5.91 -5.94 -11.16
CA TYR A 183 6.17 -5.48 -12.52
C TYR A 183 4.93 -5.71 -13.40
N ALA A 184 4.10 -4.67 -13.59
CA ALA A 184 2.95 -4.74 -14.49
C ALA A 184 3.39 -4.80 -15.97
N SER A 185 4.58 -4.27 -16.25
CA SER A 185 5.30 -4.40 -17.51
C SER A 185 6.80 -4.35 -17.23
N THR A 186 7.64 -4.56 -18.25
CA THR A 186 9.11 -4.40 -18.14
C THR A 186 9.77 -5.28 -17.06
N LYS A 187 9.42 -6.57 -17.02
CA LYS A 187 10.05 -7.53 -16.10
C LYS A 187 11.57 -7.55 -16.32
N PRO A 188 12.35 -7.77 -15.24
CA PRO A 188 13.81 -7.85 -15.32
C PRO A 188 14.30 -9.14 -16.00
N ASP A 189 13.44 -10.14 -16.16
CA ASP A 189 13.77 -11.47 -16.65
C ASP A 189 12.59 -12.12 -17.41
N GLN A 190 12.81 -13.33 -17.90
CA GLN A 190 11.80 -14.15 -18.58
C GLN A 190 11.01 -15.06 -17.62
N MET A 191 11.19 -14.93 -16.30
CA MET A 191 10.47 -15.76 -15.35
C MET A 191 8.98 -15.37 -15.29
N ASN A 192 8.14 -16.39 -15.12
CA ASN A 192 6.71 -16.19 -14.91
C ASN A 192 6.46 -15.55 -13.53
N GLY A 193 5.46 -14.67 -13.46
CA GLY A 193 5.13 -13.93 -12.24
C GLY A 193 5.53 -12.45 -12.30
N ASN A 194 4.58 -11.59 -11.94
CA ASN A 194 4.76 -10.14 -11.86
C ASN A 194 5.21 -9.71 -10.45
N LEU A 195 4.77 -10.46 -9.43
CA LEU A 195 5.09 -10.21 -8.03
C LEU A 195 6.37 -10.96 -7.63
N ARG A 196 7.33 -10.25 -7.06
CA ARG A 196 8.65 -10.75 -6.66
C ARG A 196 8.90 -10.50 -5.19
N LEU A 197 9.59 -11.44 -4.55
CA LEU A 197 10.21 -11.29 -3.24
C LEU A 197 11.70 -11.52 -3.39
N ASN A 198 12.51 -10.51 -3.03
CA ASN A 198 13.97 -10.57 -3.11
C ASN A 198 14.48 -11.01 -4.50
N GLY A 199 13.84 -10.50 -5.55
CA GLY A 199 14.14 -10.79 -6.97
C GLY A 199 13.47 -12.05 -7.53
N MET A 200 13.01 -12.96 -6.68
CA MET A 200 12.42 -14.23 -7.10
C MET A 200 10.89 -14.14 -7.22
N PRO A 201 10.26 -14.76 -8.23
CA PRO A 201 8.82 -14.77 -8.34
C PRO A 201 8.18 -15.56 -7.22
N ILE A 202 7.12 -15.00 -6.66
CA ILE A 202 6.28 -15.67 -5.67
C ILE A 202 4.90 -15.97 -6.23
N GLN A 203 4.35 -17.11 -5.82
CA GLN A 203 3.01 -17.55 -6.15
C GLN A 203 2.20 -17.58 -4.85
N LEU A 204 1.02 -16.96 -4.86
CA LEU A 204 0.09 -17.05 -3.75
C LEU A 204 -0.58 -18.43 -3.78
N GLN A 205 -0.45 -19.21 -2.71
CA GLN A 205 -1.24 -20.42 -2.50
C GLN A 205 -2.59 -20.01 -1.88
N GLY A 206 -3.51 -19.53 -2.72
CA GLY A 206 -4.76 -18.93 -2.29
C GLY A 206 -4.75 -17.41 -2.42
N ARG A 207 -5.18 -16.70 -1.37
CA ARG A 207 -5.33 -15.23 -1.40
C ARG A 207 -4.25 -14.48 -0.64
N THR A 208 -3.38 -15.17 0.09
CA THR A 208 -2.42 -14.52 0.99
C THR A 208 -1.04 -15.15 0.84
N TYR A 209 0.01 -14.33 0.99
CA TYR A 209 1.40 -14.74 1.11
C TYR A 209 2.03 -14.02 2.31
N PHE A 210 2.59 -14.79 3.24
CA PHE A 210 3.30 -14.29 4.42
C PHE A 210 4.75 -13.96 4.07
N LEU A 211 5.18 -12.74 4.38
CA LEU A 211 6.56 -12.30 4.19
C LEU A 211 7.41 -12.68 5.43
N PRO A 212 8.70 -13.04 5.24
CA PRO A 212 9.60 -13.44 6.33
C PRO A 212 9.67 -12.46 7.50
N ASN A 213 9.64 -11.15 7.24
CA ASN A 213 9.70 -10.10 8.26
C ASN A 213 8.31 -9.63 8.69
N GLY A 214 7.29 -10.49 8.64
CA GLY A 214 5.97 -10.25 9.25
C GLY A 214 4.99 -9.42 8.45
N GLY A 215 5.40 -8.91 7.28
CA GLY A 215 4.47 -8.33 6.31
C GLY A 215 3.61 -9.40 5.61
N VAL A 216 2.59 -8.96 4.89
CA VAL A 216 1.64 -9.84 4.20
C VAL A 216 1.29 -9.26 2.83
N VAL A 217 1.24 -10.11 1.80
CA VAL A 217 0.66 -9.77 0.50
C VAL A 217 -0.68 -10.48 0.35
N ARG A 218 -1.76 -9.72 0.15
CA ARG A 218 -3.12 -10.23 -0.09
C ARG A 218 -3.57 -9.94 -1.51
N PHE A 219 -4.33 -10.86 -2.09
CA PHE A 219 -4.98 -10.70 -3.38
C PHE A 219 -6.50 -10.56 -3.20
N GLU A 220 -7.01 -9.40 -3.61
CA GLU A 220 -8.39 -8.96 -3.39
C GLU A 220 -9.02 -8.52 -4.70
N GLY A 221 -9.78 -9.44 -5.31
CA GLY A 221 -10.40 -9.22 -6.62
C GLY A 221 -9.34 -9.12 -7.73
N ARG A 222 -8.89 -7.90 -8.01
CA ARG A 222 -7.80 -7.59 -8.96
C ARG A 222 -6.63 -6.86 -8.32
N ASN A 223 -6.75 -6.49 -7.05
CA ASN A 223 -5.78 -5.68 -6.33
C ASN A 223 -4.83 -6.58 -5.53
N TYR A 224 -3.61 -6.07 -5.33
CA TYR A 224 -2.73 -6.59 -4.30
C TYR A 224 -2.67 -5.60 -3.14
N THR A 225 -2.90 -6.07 -1.93
CA THR A 225 -2.72 -5.30 -0.70
C THR A 225 -1.46 -5.82 -0.01
N ILE A 226 -0.44 -4.98 0.12
CA ILE A 226 0.80 -5.28 0.82
C ILE A 226 0.72 -4.55 2.16
N ALA A 227 0.69 -5.29 3.26
CA ALA A 227 0.60 -4.74 4.61
C ALA A 227 1.94 -4.97 5.34
N TRP A 228 2.47 -3.92 5.96
CA TRP A 228 3.69 -3.96 6.75
C TRP A 228 3.40 -4.53 8.14
N PRO A 229 4.40 -5.15 8.80
CA PRO A 229 4.28 -5.55 10.19
C PRO A 229 4.07 -4.38 11.15
N THR A 230 4.45 -3.17 10.73
CA THR A 230 4.30 -1.89 11.42
C THR A 230 2.99 -1.16 11.10
N GLY A 231 2.19 -1.67 10.15
CA GLY A 231 0.83 -1.22 9.88
C GLY A 231 0.64 -0.36 8.64
N GLU A 232 1.72 0.16 8.05
CA GLU A 232 1.67 0.82 6.75
C GLU A 232 1.13 -0.16 5.69
N MET A 233 0.54 0.36 4.62
CA MET A 233 -0.09 -0.46 3.60
C MET A 233 0.05 0.16 2.23
N VAL A 234 0.25 -0.68 1.22
CA VAL A 234 0.18 -0.29 -0.19
C VAL A 234 -0.87 -1.14 -0.89
N ILE A 235 -1.78 -0.50 -1.61
CA ILE A 235 -2.75 -1.15 -2.49
C ILE A 235 -2.33 -0.88 -3.93
N LEU A 236 -2.09 -1.97 -4.66
CA LEU A 236 -1.79 -1.98 -6.08
C LEU A 236 -3.05 -2.39 -6.85
N ASP A 237 -3.63 -1.46 -7.59
CA ASP A 237 -4.72 -1.75 -8.54
C ASP A 237 -4.12 -1.97 -9.93
N VAL A 238 -4.11 -3.24 -10.35
CA VAL A 238 -3.48 -3.69 -11.59
C VAL A 238 -4.43 -3.47 -12.76
N ARG A 239 -4.03 -2.58 -13.66
CA ARG A 239 -4.79 -2.16 -14.85
C ARG A 239 -4.10 -2.62 -16.13
N SER A 240 -4.87 -2.59 -17.22
CA SER A 240 -4.38 -2.87 -18.58
C SER A 240 -4.70 -1.68 -19.46
N SER A 241 -3.71 -1.23 -20.25
CA SER A 241 -3.85 -0.18 -21.25
C SER A 241 -3.83 -0.79 -22.67
N GLY A 242 -4.75 -1.72 -22.93
CA GLY A 242 -4.87 -2.37 -24.23
C GLY A 242 -3.54 -2.93 -24.77
N GLY A 243 -3.15 -2.53 -25.98
CA GLY A 243 -1.91 -2.96 -26.64
C GLY A 243 -0.62 -2.45 -25.98
N PHE A 244 -0.68 -1.53 -25.02
CA PHE A 244 0.48 -0.94 -24.36
C PHE A 244 0.88 -1.66 -23.06
N GLY A 245 0.23 -2.78 -22.72
CA GLY A 245 0.56 -3.60 -21.55
C GLY A 245 -0.07 -3.10 -20.25
N GLY A 246 0.34 -3.73 -19.14
CA GLY A 246 -0.17 -3.41 -17.80
C GLY A 246 0.39 -2.12 -17.22
N PHE A 247 -0.37 -1.53 -16.30
CA PHE A 247 0.06 -0.43 -15.42
C PHE A 247 -0.59 -0.53 -14.04
N LEU A 248 -0.15 0.33 -13.12
CA LEU A 248 -0.53 0.28 -11.71
C LEU A 248 -1.07 1.62 -11.23
N ASN A 249 -2.21 1.57 -10.53
CA ASN A 249 -2.52 2.61 -9.57
C ASN A 249 -1.99 2.16 -8.21
N THR A 250 -1.36 3.07 -7.47
CA THR A 250 -0.72 2.81 -6.17
C THR A 250 -1.34 3.71 -5.13
N THR A 251 -1.92 3.13 -4.08
CA THR A 251 -2.44 3.87 -2.92
C THR A 251 -1.63 3.48 -1.69
N VAL A 252 -1.03 4.47 -1.04
CA VAL A 252 -0.14 4.32 0.10
C VAL A 252 -0.86 4.81 1.35
N HIS A 253 -0.90 3.99 2.39
CA HIS A 253 -1.41 4.32 3.71
C HIS A 253 -0.24 4.41 4.68
N VAL A 254 -0.13 5.56 5.35
CA VAL A 254 0.82 5.81 6.45
C VAL A 254 0.07 6.39 7.64
N PHE A 255 0.77 6.66 8.75
CA PHE A 255 0.13 7.11 9.99
C PHE A 255 0.36 8.59 10.27
N GLU A 256 -0.68 9.23 10.82
CA GLU A 256 -0.66 10.65 11.19
C GLU A 256 0.34 10.98 12.31
N CYS A 257 0.59 10.04 13.21
CA CYS A 257 1.57 10.15 14.31
C CYS A 257 3.03 10.13 13.81
N ASP A 258 3.24 9.72 12.56
CA ASP A 258 4.52 9.80 11.87
C ASP A 258 4.65 11.04 10.97
N ARG A 259 3.81 12.05 11.20
CA ARG A 259 3.87 13.35 10.55
C ARG A 259 5.29 13.89 10.44
N SER A 260 5.60 14.48 9.30
CA SER A 260 6.91 15.06 8.97
C SER A 260 8.09 14.08 8.94
N SER A 261 7.84 12.77 8.97
CA SER A 261 8.89 11.75 8.80
C SER A 261 8.91 11.11 7.43
N PHE A 262 8.02 11.53 6.53
CA PHE A 262 7.95 11.03 5.17
C PHE A 262 8.62 12.00 4.19
N GLN A 263 9.15 11.44 3.11
CA GLN A 263 9.64 12.18 1.98
C GLN A 263 9.38 11.41 0.68
N GLY A 264 9.21 12.10 -0.43
CA GLY A 264 8.94 11.50 -1.72
C GLY A 264 7.95 12.31 -2.54
N LEU A 265 7.51 11.74 -3.65
CA LEU A 265 6.48 12.35 -4.48
C LEU A 265 5.13 12.53 -3.74
N LEU A 266 4.84 11.74 -2.70
CA LEU A 266 3.61 11.89 -1.91
C LEU A 266 3.71 12.95 -0.80
N GLY A 267 4.78 13.76 -0.79
CA GLY A 267 4.94 14.85 0.16
C GLY A 267 5.55 14.40 1.49
N ASN A 268 5.49 15.29 2.49
CA ASN A 268 6.12 15.06 3.79
C ASN A 268 5.13 14.64 4.89
N ALA A 269 3.83 14.68 4.57
CA ALA A 269 2.74 14.36 5.47
C ALA A 269 2.80 15.17 6.76
N ASN A 270 2.92 16.49 6.70
CA ASN A 270 2.94 17.38 7.88
C ASN A 270 1.61 18.12 8.09
N GLY A 271 0.65 17.95 7.18
CA GLY A 271 -0.65 18.63 7.15
C GLY A 271 -0.69 19.91 6.32
N ILE A 272 0.37 20.25 5.58
CA ILE A 272 0.53 21.50 4.83
C ILE A 272 0.80 21.20 3.35
N ALA A 273 -0.26 21.21 2.55
CA ALA A 273 -0.20 20.90 1.11
C ALA A 273 0.79 21.78 0.32
N GLU A 274 0.99 23.03 0.75
CA GLU A 274 1.83 24.00 0.05
C GLU A 274 3.31 23.66 0.10
N ASP A 275 3.74 22.82 1.05
CA ASP A 275 5.14 22.41 1.19
C ASP A 275 5.46 20.98 0.70
N ASP A 276 4.46 20.23 0.24
CA ASP A 276 4.66 18.89 -0.34
C ASP A 276 5.48 18.91 -1.65
N PHE A 277 5.53 20.07 -2.32
CA PHE A 277 6.34 20.30 -3.52
C PHE A 277 7.70 20.93 -3.22
N GLN A 278 8.06 21.03 -1.95
CA GLN A 278 9.43 21.34 -1.57
C GLN A 278 10.28 20.11 -1.80
N GLY A 279 10.91 20.07 -2.98
CA GLY A 279 11.96 19.11 -3.24
C GLY A 279 13.13 19.28 -2.26
N ARG A 280 14.06 18.33 -2.24
CA ARG A 280 15.19 18.28 -1.29
C ARG A 280 16.05 19.54 -1.31
N ASN A 281 16.09 20.26 -2.43
CA ASN A 281 16.74 21.56 -2.51
C ASN A 281 15.75 22.69 -2.15
N ILE A 282 15.75 23.10 -0.88
CA ILE A 282 14.84 24.13 -0.36
C ILE A 282 15.08 25.53 -0.95
N ASP A 283 16.28 25.80 -1.44
CA ASP A 283 16.71 27.10 -1.97
C ASP A 283 16.37 27.29 -3.45
N ARG A 284 15.83 26.25 -4.10
CA ARG A 284 15.52 26.28 -5.53
C ARG A 284 14.34 27.22 -5.80
N PRO A 285 14.46 28.16 -6.76
CA PRO A 285 13.33 29.00 -7.17
C PRO A 285 12.16 28.15 -7.65
N ARG A 286 10.95 28.46 -7.16
CA ARG A 286 9.71 27.77 -7.55
C ARG A 286 8.78 28.75 -8.27
N PRO A 287 7.89 28.27 -9.16
CA PRO A 287 6.86 29.12 -9.73
C PRO A 287 6.02 29.80 -8.63
N ASN A 288 5.80 31.11 -8.73
CA ASN A 288 5.12 31.91 -7.69
C ASN A 288 3.65 31.51 -7.45
N TYR A 289 3.06 30.69 -8.33
CA TYR A 289 1.64 30.35 -8.33
C TYR A 289 1.42 28.84 -8.08
N MET A 290 1.99 28.30 -7.00
CA MET A 290 1.74 26.91 -6.56
C MET A 290 0.30 26.65 -6.08
N ALA A 291 -0.47 27.73 -5.85
CA ALA A 291 -1.87 27.65 -5.39
C ALA A 291 -2.86 27.19 -6.48
N PHE A 292 -2.39 26.91 -7.70
CA PHE A 292 -3.22 26.25 -8.70
C PHE A 292 -3.13 24.74 -8.50
N SER A 293 -4.24 24.12 -8.09
CA SER A 293 -4.44 22.69 -8.38
C SER A 293 -4.21 22.52 -9.89
N THR A 294 -3.40 21.52 -10.25
CA THR A 294 -3.00 21.16 -11.64
C THR A 294 -4.17 20.70 -12.51
N PHE A 295 -5.39 21.00 -12.08
CA PHE A 295 -6.63 20.66 -12.75
C PHE A 295 -7.67 21.80 -12.74
N GLY A 296 -7.23 23.00 -12.36
CA GLY A 296 -7.86 24.27 -12.72
C GLY A 296 -8.90 24.84 -11.75
N ASN A 297 -9.01 26.17 -11.80
CA ASN A 297 -10.22 26.93 -11.48
C ASN A 297 -10.70 27.56 -12.79
N SER A 298 -11.92 27.24 -13.22
CA SER A 298 -12.50 27.68 -14.50
C SER A 298 -12.73 29.20 -14.62
N SER A 299 -12.48 29.98 -13.56
CA SER A 299 -12.69 31.44 -13.54
C SER A 299 -11.51 32.28 -14.03
N LEU A 300 -10.32 31.69 -14.30
CA LEU A 300 -9.09 32.44 -14.67
C LEU A 300 -8.33 31.84 -15.88
N GLN A 301 -9.06 31.29 -16.85
CA GLN A 301 -8.63 30.28 -17.82
C GLN A 301 -7.29 30.47 -18.57
N GLN A 302 -6.92 31.68 -19.02
CA GLN A 302 -5.75 31.83 -19.91
C GLN A 302 -4.44 32.10 -19.17
N ALA A 303 -4.46 32.98 -18.16
CA ALA A 303 -3.30 33.18 -17.28
C ALA A 303 -3.03 31.93 -16.43
N SER A 304 -4.09 31.19 -16.05
CA SER A 304 -3.95 29.93 -15.31
C SER A 304 -3.31 28.83 -16.16
N ALA A 305 -3.65 28.70 -17.44
CA ALA A 305 -3.14 27.62 -18.28
C ALA A 305 -1.63 27.73 -18.57
N PHE A 306 -1.11 28.95 -18.76
CA PHE A 306 0.34 29.15 -18.93
C PHE A 306 1.09 28.85 -17.63
N ALA A 307 0.61 29.37 -16.50
CA ALA A 307 1.19 29.12 -15.18
C ALA A 307 1.17 27.63 -14.81
N GLU A 308 0.09 26.92 -15.15
CA GLU A 308 -0.04 25.47 -14.95
C GLU A 308 1.01 24.69 -15.77
N LYS A 309 1.24 25.05 -17.04
CA LYS A 309 2.27 24.40 -17.86
C LYS A 309 3.69 24.69 -17.38
N GLU A 310 3.96 25.90 -16.88
CA GLU A 310 5.23 26.23 -16.23
C GLU A 310 5.44 25.38 -14.98
N TYR A 311 4.39 25.23 -14.16
CA TYR A 311 4.40 24.39 -12.97
C TYR A 311 4.63 22.91 -13.29
N LEU A 312 3.93 22.37 -14.30
CA LEU A 312 4.16 21.00 -14.80
C LEU A 312 5.59 20.80 -15.30
N SER A 313 6.22 21.83 -15.89
CA SER A 313 7.61 21.75 -16.32
C SER A 313 8.59 21.72 -15.16
N PHE A 314 8.34 22.51 -14.11
CA PHE A 314 9.08 22.43 -12.86
C PHE A 314 8.96 21.04 -12.22
N LEU A 315 7.75 20.49 -12.18
CA LEU A 315 7.50 19.16 -11.61
C LEU A 315 8.26 18.06 -12.36
N ALA A 316 8.17 18.04 -13.70
CA ALA A 316 8.78 16.99 -14.52
C ALA A 316 10.31 17.07 -14.60
N LYS A 317 10.90 18.22 -14.25
CA LYS A 317 12.35 18.44 -14.25
C LYS A 317 12.88 18.50 -12.83
N ASP A 318 12.83 19.68 -12.24
CA ASP A 318 13.51 19.99 -11.00
C ASP A 318 13.03 19.15 -9.82
N PHE A 319 11.71 19.04 -9.64
CA PHE A 319 11.13 18.23 -8.56
C PHE A 319 11.36 16.73 -8.80
N ALA A 320 11.25 16.27 -10.05
CA ALA A 320 11.53 14.89 -10.40
C ALA A 320 12.97 14.46 -10.07
N GLU A 321 13.94 15.36 -10.20
CA GLU A 321 15.34 15.09 -9.85
C GLU A 321 15.56 14.81 -8.38
N ASP A 322 14.85 15.52 -7.51
CA ASP A 322 15.03 15.39 -6.07
C ASP A 322 14.60 14.00 -5.57
N TRP A 323 13.69 13.36 -6.30
CA TRP A 323 13.11 12.06 -5.97
C TRP A 323 13.56 10.91 -6.87
N ARG A 324 14.47 11.14 -7.81
CA ARG A 324 15.00 10.07 -8.65
C ARG A 324 15.70 9.01 -7.81
N VAL A 325 15.36 7.77 -8.11
CA VAL A 325 16.07 6.60 -7.61
C VAL A 325 17.45 6.55 -8.27
N THR A 326 18.46 6.13 -7.50
CA THR A 326 19.82 5.96 -7.96
C THR A 326 20.20 4.48 -7.98
N SER A 327 21.33 4.14 -8.59
CA SER A 327 21.88 2.78 -8.55
C SER A 327 22.17 2.27 -7.13
N GLN A 328 22.35 3.16 -6.16
CA GLN A 328 22.61 2.81 -4.76
C GLN A 328 21.33 2.69 -3.93
N THR A 329 20.26 3.37 -4.33
CA THR A 329 19.01 3.43 -3.56
C THR A 329 17.89 2.58 -4.15
N THR A 330 18.07 2.04 -5.35
CA THR A 330 17.03 1.29 -6.05
C THR A 330 16.62 0.00 -5.33
N LEU A 331 15.31 -0.20 -5.25
CA LEU A 331 14.69 -1.46 -4.84
C LEU A 331 14.34 -2.34 -6.03
N PHE A 332 14.48 -1.85 -7.26
CA PHE A 332 14.16 -2.61 -8.47
C PHE A 332 15.25 -3.61 -8.84
N ASP A 333 14.82 -4.63 -9.58
CA ASP A 333 15.68 -5.55 -10.30
C ASP A 333 15.84 -5.06 -11.75
N TYR A 334 16.98 -5.40 -12.34
CA TYR A 334 17.35 -4.97 -13.69
C TYR A 334 17.71 -6.17 -14.55
N ALA A 335 17.31 -6.11 -15.81
CA ALA A 335 17.78 -7.04 -16.82
C ALA A 335 19.27 -6.80 -17.11
N PRO A 336 19.99 -7.80 -17.65
CA PRO A 336 21.37 -7.59 -18.07
C PRO A 336 21.51 -6.36 -18.99
N GLY A 337 22.38 -5.44 -18.62
CA GLY A 337 22.62 -4.21 -19.37
C GLY A 337 21.63 -3.07 -19.14
N THR A 338 20.62 -3.22 -18.27
CA THR A 338 19.74 -2.13 -17.85
C THR A 338 20.08 -1.62 -16.45
N SER A 339 19.59 -0.43 -16.12
CA SER A 339 19.83 0.27 -14.85
C SER A 339 18.74 1.33 -14.66
N THR A 340 18.78 2.07 -13.55
CA THR A 340 17.88 3.22 -13.38
C THR A 340 18.04 4.26 -14.50
N GLU A 341 19.26 4.43 -15.04
CA GLU A 341 19.55 5.31 -16.17
C GLU A 341 18.86 4.83 -17.45
N TYR A 342 18.79 3.51 -17.68
CA TYR A 342 18.09 2.95 -18.85
C TYR A 342 16.59 3.31 -18.86
N TYR A 343 15.96 3.39 -17.68
CA TYR A 343 14.55 3.72 -17.55
C TYR A 343 14.29 5.24 -17.46
N THR A 344 15.32 6.07 -17.67
CA THR A 344 15.24 7.52 -17.48
C THR A 344 15.23 8.26 -18.82
N ASP A 345 14.20 9.09 -19.06
CA ASP A 345 14.23 10.11 -20.11
C ASP A 345 13.91 11.47 -19.52
N ARG A 346 14.93 12.34 -19.45
CA ARG A 346 14.87 13.69 -18.87
C ARG A 346 14.21 14.72 -19.79
N ARG A 347 13.92 14.35 -21.04
CA ARG A 347 13.26 15.20 -22.03
C ARG A 347 11.74 15.04 -22.00
N PHE A 348 11.24 14.07 -21.24
CA PHE A 348 9.83 13.76 -21.14
C PHE A 348 9.11 14.70 -20.15
N PRO A 349 7.84 15.10 -20.42
CA PRO A 349 7.10 14.90 -21.66
C PRO A 349 7.52 15.90 -22.73
N MET A 350 7.28 15.59 -24.01
CA MET A 350 7.59 16.53 -25.09
C MET A 350 6.74 17.81 -25.01
N VAL A 351 5.48 17.68 -24.55
CA VAL A 351 4.53 18.78 -24.33
C VAL A 351 3.76 18.54 -23.03
N HIS A 352 3.64 19.57 -22.20
CA HIS A 352 2.74 19.57 -21.05
C HIS A 352 1.30 19.88 -21.51
N LEU A 353 0.43 18.89 -21.36
CA LEU A 353 -1.01 19.01 -21.61
C LEU A 353 -1.77 19.28 -20.31
N THR A 354 -2.89 19.99 -20.40
CA THR A 354 -3.78 20.25 -19.27
C THR A 354 -5.24 19.95 -19.63
N VAL A 355 -6.14 19.91 -18.65
CA VAL A 355 -7.58 19.74 -18.92
C VAL A 355 -8.12 20.86 -19.82
N ALA A 356 -7.55 22.07 -19.73
CA ALA A 356 -7.94 23.22 -20.55
C ALA A 356 -7.61 23.06 -22.04
N ASP A 357 -6.69 22.15 -22.40
CA ASP A 357 -6.35 21.84 -23.79
C ASP A 357 -7.36 20.87 -24.45
N LEU A 358 -8.27 20.25 -23.67
CA LEU A 358 -9.38 19.45 -24.19
C LEU A 358 -10.52 20.35 -24.69
N ASN A 359 -11.25 19.93 -25.73
CA ASN A 359 -12.45 20.66 -26.14
C ASN A 359 -13.58 20.50 -25.10
N GLN A 360 -14.55 21.43 -25.09
CA GLN A 360 -15.60 21.46 -24.06
C GLN A 360 -16.43 20.16 -24.02
N THR A 361 -16.78 19.60 -25.17
CA THR A 361 -17.53 18.34 -25.25
C THR A 361 -16.75 17.16 -24.65
N GLN A 362 -15.44 17.09 -24.88
CA GLN A 362 -14.58 16.09 -24.25
C GLN A 362 -14.55 16.26 -22.73
N GLN A 363 -14.37 17.49 -22.24
CA GLN A 363 -14.36 17.77 -20.80
C GLN A 363 -15.69 17.39 -20.13
N ASP A 364 -16.82 17.77 -20.74
CA ASP A 364 -18.15 17.52 -20.18
C ASP A 364 -18.47 16.01 -20.16
N ASN A 365 -18.16 15.29 -21.24
CA ASN A 365 -18.36 13.84 -21.31
C ASN A 365 -17.47 13.10 -20.30
N ALA A 366 -16.19 13.48 -20.21
CA ALA A 366 -15.24 12.92 -19.26
C ALA A 366 -15.71 13.17 -17.81
N ARG A 367 -16.09 14.40 -17.49
CA ARG A 367 -16.61 14.79 -16.17
C ARG A 367 -17.86 13.98 -15.80
N ALA A 368 -18.82 13.85 -16.71
CA ALA A 368 -20.03 13.08 -16.47
C ALA A 368 -19.72 11.61 -16.13
N ARG A 369 -18.77 11.00 -16.84
CA ARG A 369 -18.32 9.63 -16.56
C ARG A 369 -17.59 9.51 -15.22
N CYS A 370 -16.72 10.45 -14.90
CA CYS A 370 -16.03 10.48 -13.60
C CYS A 370 -17.01 10.65 -12.42
N GLN A 371 -17.99 11.55 -12.55
CA GLN A 371 -19.04 11.75 -11.56
C GLN A 371 -19.93 10.51 -11.40
N ALA A 372 -20.31 9.87 -12.50
CA ALA A 372 -21.11 8.64 -12.46
C ALA A 372 -20.38 7.49 -11.75
N MET A 373 -19.04 7.49 -11.79
CA MET A 373 -18.20 6.54 -11.06
C MET A 373 -17.84 6.99 -9.65
N GLY A 374 -18.39 8.10 -9.15
CA GLY A 374 -18.20 8.55 -7.77
C GLY A 374 -16.77 9.04 -7.46
N ILE A 375 -16.05 9.56 -8.46
CA ILE A 375 -14.74 10.17 -8.23
C ILE A 375 -14.90 11.45 -7.38
N PRO A 376 -14.10 11.61 -6.31
CA PRO A 376 -14.21 12.78 -5.45
C PRO A 376 -13.78 14.07 -6.16
N ALA A 377 -14.25 15.21 -5.67
CA ALA A 377 -14.06 16.50 -6.34
C ALA A 377 -12.58 16.90 -6.48
N ASP A 378 -11.75 16.51 -5.52
CA ASP A 378 -10.31 16.78 -5.47
C ASP A 378 -9.48 15.93 -6.44
N GLU A 379 -9.97 14.74 -6.85
CA GLU A 379 -9.35 13.90 -7.89
C GLU A 379 -10.05 14.00 -9.26
N MET A 380 -11.15 14.76 -9.34
CA MET A 380 -11.97 14.92 -10.55
C MET A 380 -11.15 15.39 -11.75
N GLY A 381 -10.20 16.28 -11.50
CA GLY A 381 -9.28 16.80 -12.48
C GLY A 381 -8.47 15.74 -13.23
N GLY A 382 -7.76 14.91 -12.47
CA GLY A 382 -7.01 13.79 -13.03
C GLY A 382 -7.92 12.81 -13.77
N CYS A 383 -9.10 12.51 -13.22
CA CYS A 383 -10.05 11.64 -13.91
C CYS A 383 -10.52 12.23 -15.25
N ILE A 384 -10.80 13.54 -15.33
CA ILE A 384 -11.17 14.19 -16.58
C ILE A 384 -10.02 14.11 -17.59
N PHE A 385 -8.78 14.30 -17.14
CA PHE A 385 -7.58 14.20 -17.95
C PHE A 385 -7.40 12.79 -18.54
N ASP A 386 -7.38 11.77 -17.68
CA ASP A 386 -7.36 10.34 -18.01
C ASP A 386 -8.43 9.97 -19.06
N GLN A 387 -9.67 10.41 -18.82
CA GLN A 387 -10.82 10.11 -19.67
C GLN A 387 -10.79 10.84 -21.01
N GLY A 388 -10.41 12.12 -20.99
CA GLY A 388 -10.42 12.99 -22.16
C GLY A 388 -9.32 12.67 -23.17
N TYR A 389 -8.13 12.31 -22.69
CA TYR A 389 -6.98 12.01 -23.54
C TYR A 389 -6.80 10.53 -23.84
N LEU A 390 -6.93 9.67 -22.84
CA LEU A 390 -6.49 8.28 -22.92
C LEU A 390 -7.63 7.28 -22.77
N ASN A 391 -8.83 7.74 -22.41
CA ASN A 391 -9.98 6.89 -22.07
C ASN A 391 -9.65 5.88 -20.96
N ILE A 392 -8.73 6.23 -20.04
CA ILE A 392 -8.37 5.39 -18.88
C ILE A 392 -9.55 5.33 -17.92
N PRO A 393 -10.12 4.16 -17.61
CA PRO A 393 -11.32 4.05 -16.76
C PRO A 393 -11.15 4.76 -15.41
N PRO A 394 -12.18 5.47 -14.90
CA PRO A 394 -12.09 6.15 -13.61
C PRO A 394 -11.64 5.21 -12.49
N ASN A 395 -10.75 5.71 -11.64
CA ASN A 395 -10.20 4.96 -10.52
C ASN A 395 -10.73 5.49 -9.18
N GLN A 396 -11.66 4.76 -8.56
CA GLN A 396 -12.13 5.07 -7.21
C GLN A 396 -11.00 4.89 -6.17
N VAL A 397 -11.07 5.64 -5.08
CA VAL A 397 -10.17 5.40 -3.93
C VAL A 397 -10.42 3.99 -3.40
N PRO A 398 -9.42 3.08 -3.42
CA PRO A 398 -9.63 1.73 -2.92
C PRO A 398 -9.87 1.76 -1.41
N LEU A 399 -10.81 0.93 -0.95
CA LEU A 399 -11.06 0.69 0.46
C LEU A 399 -10.44 -0.66 0.83
N PRO A 400 -9.32 -0.69 1.57
CA PRO A 400 -8.69 -1.96 1.95
C PRO A 400 -9.56 -2.75 2.93
N SER A 401 -9.51 -4.07 2.84
CA SER A 401 -9.98 -4.94 3.92
C SER A 401 -8.99 -4.82 5.09
N LYS A 402 -9.47 -4.33 6.23
CA LYS A 402 -8.71 -4.27 7.49
C LYS A 402 -9.50 -5.00 8.56
N PRO A 403 -8.84 -5.76 9.47
CA PRO A 403 -9.54 -6.34 10.60
C PRO A 403 -10.16 -5.22 11.43
N ASN A 404 -11.44 -5.36 11.72
CA ASN A 404 -12.17 -4.44 12.59
C ASN A 404 -12.37 -5.11 13.95
N PRO A 405 -11.78 -4.62 15.04
CA PRO A 405 -11.84 -5.28 16.35
C PRO A 405 -13.26 -5.37 16.93
N THR A 406 -14.23 -4.60 16.43
CA THR A 406 -15.65 -4.71 16.87
C THR A 406 -16.45 -5.76 16.09
N GLU A 407 -16.03 -6.09 14.87
CA GLU A 407 -16.75 -7.00 13.97
C GLU A 407 -16.02 -8.33 13.76
N THR A 408 -14.70 -8.33 13.91
CA THR A 408 -13.82 -9.47 13.71
C THR A 408 -13.79 -10.29 14.99
N VAL A 409 -14.35 -11.49 14.94
CA VAL A 409 -14.32 -12.44 16.05
C VAL A 409 -13.14 -13.38 15.86
N LEU A 410 -12.21 -13.38 16.81
CA LEU A 410 -11.13 -14.37 16.85
C LEU A 410 -11.69 -15.71 17.34
N GLY A 411 -11.59 -16.74 16.50
CA GLY A 411 -12.05 -18.08 16.86
C GLY A 411 -11.23 -18.67 18.01
N THR A 412 -11.86 -19.47 18.87
CA THR A 412 -11.13 -20.26 19.88
C THR A 412 -10.33 -21.35 19.19
N ILE A 413 -9.02 -21.40 19.48
CA ILE A 413 -8.11 -22.40 18.94
C ILE A 413 -8.01 -23.54 19.96
N ASN A 414 -8.43 -24.75 19.56
CA ASN A 414 -8.31 -25.93 20.41
C ASN A 414 -6.89 -26.50 20.39
N ARG A 415 -6.22 -26.42 19.23
CA ARG A 415 -4.87 -26.94 19.01
C ARG A 415 -4.09 -26.05 18.06
N PRO A 416 -2.89 -25.57 18.43
CA PRO A 416 -2.05 -24.82 17.49
C PRO A 416 -1.66 -25.73 16.31
N ALA A 417 -1.66 -25.17 15.11
CA ALA A 417 -1.18 -25.83 13.90
C ALA A 417 -0.58 -24.79 12.96
N LEU A 418 0.46 -25.19 12.23
CA LEU A 418 1.18 -24.29 11.34
C LEU A 418 0.25 -23.69 10.28
N HIS A 419 0.35 -22.37 10.13
CA HIS A 419 -0.25 -21.63 9.04
C HIS A 419 0.82 -20.82 8.33
N THR A 420 1.30 -21.34 7.20
CA THR A 420 2.43 -20.79 6.45
C THR A 420 2.10 -20.74 4.97
N ASN A 421 3.01 -20.23 4.14
CA ASN A 421 2.83 -20.23 2.68
C ASN A 421 2.72 -21.64 2.07
N GLN A 422 3.07 -22.68 2.81
CA GLN A 422 3.01 -24.09 2.38
C GLN A 422 1.91 -24.88 3.09
N LEU A 423 1.40 -24.38 4.23
CA LEU A 423 0.49 -25.10 5.10
C LEU A 423 -0.72 -24.23 5.45
N VAL A 424 -1.91 -24.74 5.15
CA VAL A 424 -3.17 -24.10 5.53
C VAL A 424 -3.57 -24.62 6.92
N PHE A 425 -4.04 -23.73 7.78
CA PHE A 425 -4.51 -24.10 9.11
C PHE A 425 -5.70 -25.08 9.02
N PRO A 426 -5.66 -26.25 9.69
CA PRO A 426 -6.76 -27.22 9.64
C PRO A 426 -8.02 -26.70 10.35
N GLU A 427 -9.18 -26.72 9.70
CA GLU A 427 -10.46 -26.27 10.30
C GLU A 427 -10.84 -27.06 11.56
N GLU A 428 -10.47 -28.33 11.63
CA GLU A 428 -10.70 -29.21 12.80
C GLU A 428 -10.01 -28.74 14.09
N ASN A 429 -9.03 -27.84 13.97
CA ASN A 429 -8.33 -27.25 15.11
C ASN A 429 -9.05 -26.01 15.67
N LEU A 430 -10.13 -25.55 15.03
CA LEU A 430 -10.99 -24.50 15.54
C LEU A 430 -12.10 -25.10 16.42
N ALA A 431 -12.50 -24.35 17.45
CA ALA A 431 -13.69 -24.70 18.22
C ALA A 431 -14.94 -24.59 17.33
N PRO A 432 -15.92 -25.51 17.46
CA PRO A 432 -17.21 -25.36 16.81
C PRO A 432 -17.85 -24.04 17.22
N VAL A 433 -18.39 -23.30 16.25
CA VAL A 433 -19.13 -22.06 16.51
C VAL A 433 -20.31 -22.40 17.42
N GLY A 434 -20.23 -21.98 18.70
CA GLY A 434 -21.27 -22.21 19.71
C GLY A 434 -20.95 -23.16 20.87
N GLY A 435 -19.72 -23.67 20.99
CA GLY A 435 -19.31 -24.53 22.13
C GLY A 435 -18.50 -23.77 23.19
N ASN A 436 -19.15 -23.26 24.24
CA ASN A 436 -18.45 -22.79 25.45
C ASN A 436 -17.86 -23.99 26.21
N ALA A 437 -16.61 -24.37 25.92
CA ALA A 437 -15.66 -24.94 26.89
C ALA A 437 -14.31 -25.22 26.21
N PRO A 438 -13.18 -24.69 26.73
CA PRO A 438 -11.86 -25.20 26.39
C PRO A 438 -11.74 -26.66 26.88
N LEU A 439 -11.29 -27.56 26.02
CA LEU A 439 -10.76 -28.85 26.49
C LEU A 439 -9.38 -28.57 27.11
N PRO A 440 -9.08 -29.05 28.33
CA PRO A 440 -7.78 -28.84 28.95
C PRO A 440 -6.68 -29.50 28.10
N MET A 441 -5.62 -28.73 27.80
CA MET A 441 -4.41 -29.24 27.18
C MET A 441 -3.80 -30.34 28.07
N GLN A 442 -3.80 -31.58 27.58
CA GLN A 442 -2.90 -32.60 28.11
C GLN A 442 -1.50 -32.34 27.54
N GLU A 443 -0.56 -32.01 28.42
CA GLU A 443 0.87 -32.13 28.13
C GLU A 443 1.17 -33.56 27.68
N LYS A 444 1.65 -33.72 26.45
CA LYS A 444 2.41 -34.91 26.06
C LYS A 444 3.78 -34.47 25.58
N ASN A 445 4.76 -34.74 26.42
CA ASN A 445 6.18 -34.73 26.06
C ASN A 445 6.42 -35.63 24.83
N PRO A 446 7.30 -35.22 23.90
CA PRO A 446 7.64 -36.04 22.74
C PRO A 446 8.66 -37.11 23.16
N THR A 447 8.26 -38.38 23.13
CA THR A 447 9.20 -39.50 23.19
C THR A 447 9.54 -39.94 21.77
N MET A 448 10.80 -39.74 21.38
CA MET A 448 11.43 -40.49 20.30
C MET A 448 11.35 -41.99 20.60
N ASN A 449 10.96 -42.81 19.63
CA ASN A 449 11.73 -44.00 19.27
C ASN A 449 11.38 -44.50 17.87
N ARG A 450 12.46 -44.93 17.22
CA ARG A 450 12.61 -45.52 15.90
C ARG A 450 12.54 -47.05 16.07
N GLU A 451 11.79 -47.74 15.22
CA GLU A 451 12.15 -49.07 14.69
C GLU A 451 11.15 -49.56 13.63
N GLU A 452 11.69 -49.96 12.48
CA GLU A 452 11.03 -50.69 11.39
C GLU A 452 10.75 -52.14 11.82
N LEU A 453 9.69 -52.76 11.27
CA LEU A 453 9.77 -54.08 10.61
C LEU A 453 8.38 -54.52 10.07
N ASN A 454 8.36 -54.81 8.76
CA ASN A 454 7.36 -55.64 8.08
C ASN A 454 7.55 -57.12 8.47
N PRO A 455 6.53 -57.99 8.36
CA PRO A 455 6.40 -58.77 7.14
C PRO A 455 4.96 -59.11 6.66
N SER A 456 4.95 -59.51 5.39
CA SER A 456 3.90 -60.01 4.49
C SER A 456 2.95 -61.08 5.04
N VAL A 457 1.75 -61.23 4.42
CA VAL A 457 1.32 -62.43 3.64
C VAL A 457 -0.19 -62.37 3.24
N GLU A 458 -0.39 -62.49 1.92
CA GLU A 458 -1.43 -63.15 1.10
C GLU A 458 -2.95 -62.87 1.13
N LYS A 459 -3.48 -63.01 -0.10
CA LYS A 459 -4.82 -62.85 -0.68
C LYS A 459 -5.36 -64.24 -1.06
N PRO A 460 -6.67 -64.40 -1.35
CA PRO A 460 -7.07 -64.85 -2.71
C PRO A 460 -8.32 -64.10 -3.21
N GLU A 461 -8.48 -63.57 -4.43
CA GLU A 461 -8.45 -64.08 -5.83
C GLU A 461 -9.78 -64.69 -6.35
N ARG A 462 -10.39 -64.00 -7.35
CA ARG A 462 -10.98 -64.50 -8.63
C ARG A 462 -11.61 -63.33 -9.41
N GLU A 463 -11.13 -62.93 -10.60
CA GLU A 463 -11.34 -63.48 -11.97
C GLU A 463 -12.76 -63.19 -12.53
N ASN A 464 -13.01 -62.81 -13.79
CA ASN A 464 -12.18 -62.53 -14.96
C ASN A 464 -13.04 -61.89 -16.09
N GLU A 465 -12.37 -61.12 -16.98
CA GLU A 465 -12.57 -61.08 -18.46
C GLU A 465 -13.85 -60.44 -19.07
N THR A 466 -13.89 -59.81 -20.26
CA THR A 466 -12.96 -59.58 -21.39
C THR A 466 -13.48 -58.44 -22.30
N ARG A 467 -12.59 -57.79 -23.05
CA ARG A 467 -12.80 -56.88 -24.21
C ARG A 467 -13.19 -57.69 -25.48
N PRO A 468 -13.64 -57.15 -26.66
CA PRO A 468 -12.92 -56.10 -27.43
C PRO A 468 -13.72 -55.17 -28.42
N SER A 469 -13.01 -54.12 -28.87
CA SER A 469 -13.00 -53.35 -30.15
C SER A 469 -14.21 -53.15 -31.09
N GLY A 470 -14.49 -51.87 -31.40
CA GLY A 470 -14.42 -51.29 -32.77
C GLY A 470 -15.71 -51.16 -33.61
N PHE A 471 -16.10 -49.93 -34.00
CA PHE A 471 -16.31 -49.46 -35.39
C PHE A 471 -17.01 -48.07 -35.48
N ASN A 472 -16.69 -47.33 -36.55
CA ASN A 472 -17.22 -46.04 -37.01
C ASN A 472 -18.74 -46.00 -37.25
N SER A 473 -19.37 -44.83 -37.03
CA SER A 473 -20.11 -44.06 -38.08
C SER A 473 -20.97 -42.90 -37.50
N ARG A 474 -20.82 -41.69 -38.08
CA ARG A 474 -21.82 -40.60 -38.15
C ARG A 474 -22.80 -40.96 -39.31
N PRO A 475 -24.07 -40.50 -39.46
CA PRO A 475 -24.53 -39.12 -39.20
C PRO A 475 -26.02 -38.84 -38.84
N GLU A 476 -26.29 -37.54 -38.72
CA GLU A 476 -27.57 -36.80 -38.92
C GLU A 476 -28.60 -36.58 -37.78
N THR A 477 -28.93 -35.29 -37.63
CA THR A 477 -29.96 -34.62 -36.81
C THR A 477 -31.35 -34.67 -37.47
N PRO A 478 -32.45 -34.43 -36.70
CA PRO A 478 -33.16 -33.16 -36.88
C PRO A 478 -33.87 -32.55 -35.63
N VAL A 479 -33.64 -31.24 -35.42
CA VAL A 479 -34.58 -30.08 -35.32
C VAL A 479 -35.89 -30.10 -34.47
N ASN A 480 -36.10 -28.95 -33.77
CA ASN A 480 -37.33 -28.27 -33.25
C ASN A 480 -37.91 -28.70 -31.89
N LYS A 481 -38.41 -27.83 -30.98
CA LYS A 481 -38.51 -26.36 -30.77
C LYS A 481 -39.05 -26.16 -29.32
N PRO A 482 -38.86 -25.00 -28.63
CA PRO A 482 -39.24 -24.82 -27.22
C PRO A 482 -40.58 -24.08 -27.01
N SER A 483 -41.23 -24.28 -25.84
CA SER A 483 -42.48 -23.61 -25.43
C SER A 483 -42.33 -22.84 -24.11
N HIS A 484 -42.56 -21.52 -24.22
CA HIS A 484 -43.17 -20.51 -23.34
C HIS A 484 -43.02 -20.44 -21.80
N THR A 485 -42.70 -19.18 -21.41
CA THR A 485 -42.57 -18.42 -20.16
C THR A 485 -43.81 -18.35 -19.22
N PRO A 486 -43.64 -17.81 -17.98
CA PRO A 486 -44.06 -16.40 -17.74
C PRO A 486 -43.06 -15.50 -16.97
N VAL A 487 -43.18 -14.19 -17.23
CA VAL A 487 -42.40 -13.03 -16.75
C VAL A 487 -43.04 -12.41 -15.48
N PRO A 488 -42.27 -11.87 -14.51
CA PRO A 488 -42.82 -11.06 -13.40
C PRO A 488 -42.97 -9.56 -13.76
N MET A 489 -44.08 -8.97 -13.30
CA MET A 489 -44.50 -7.57 -13.48
C MET A 489 -43.66 -6.55 -12.69
N ASN A 490 -43.43 -5.38 -13.32
CA ASN A 490 -42.90 -4.16 -12.67
C ASN A 490 -43.97 -3.41 -11.86
N PRO A 491 -43.63 -2.81 -10.70
CA PRO A 491 -44.51 -1.89 -9.99
C PRO A 491 -44.53 -0.48 -10.60
N VAL A 492 -45.70 0.14 -10.48
CA VAL A 492 -46.17 1.40 -11.07
C VAL A 492 -45.44 2.64 -10.50
N ARG A 493 -45.11 3.56 -11.41
CA ARG A 493 -44.50 4.89 -11.16
C ARG A 493 -45.56 5.90 -10.66
N PRO A 494 -45.35 6.60 -9.53
CA PRO A 494 -46.15 7.77 -9.18
C PRO A 494 -45.79 8.99 -10.04
N ALA A 495 -46.80 9.74 -10.46
CA ALA A 495 -46.65 10.97 -11.24
C ALA A 495 -46.08 12.12 -10.37
N ASN A 496 -45.02 12.78 -10.86
CA ASN A 496 -44.49 13.98 -10.24
C ASN A 496 -45.32 15.22 -10.65
N PRO A 497 -45.64 16.14 -9.72
CA PRO A 497 -46.20 17.45 -10.03
C PRO A 497 -45.16 18.35 -10.70
N ALA A 498 -45.64 19.23 -11.60
CA ALA A 498 -44.84 20.19 -12.35
C ALA A 498 -44.07 21.17 -11.45
N PRO A 499 -42.81 21.51 -11.76
CA PRO A 499 -42.08 22.55 -11.03
C PRO A 499 -42.57 23.94 -11.42
N THR A 500 -42.93 24.73 -10.41
CA THR A 500 -43.21 26.17 -10.46
C THR A 500 -41.94 26.95 -10.80
N SER A 501 -42.06 27.94 -11.69
CA SER A 501 -40.99 28.87 -12.07
C SER A 501 -40.41 29.61 -10.86
N PRO A 502 -39.07 29.75 -10.74
CA PRO A 502 -38.47 30.62 -9.75
C PRO A 502 -38.73 32.10 -10.07
N ALA A 503 -39.07 32.87 -9.04
CA ALA A 503 -39.21 34.31 -9.10
C ALA A 503 -37.89 35.02 -9.47
N LYS A 504 -38.01 36.08 -10.27
CA LYS A 504 -36.94 36.96 -10.74
C LYS A 504 -36.28 37.67 -9.54
N PRO A 505 -34.94 37.64 -9.38
CA PRO A 505 -34.27 38.43 -8.33
C PRO A 505 -34.36 39.95 -8.63
N PRO A 506 -34.42 40.81 -7.60
CA PRO A 506 -34.50 42.26 -7.78
C PRO A 506 -33.21 42.82 -8.39
N HIS A 507 -33.37 43.76 -9.33
CA HIS A 507 -32.28 44.55 -9.90
C HIS A 507 -31.60 45.37 -8.79
N ASN A 508 -30.32 45.11 -8.53
CA ASN A 508 -29.44 46.07 -7.88
C ASN A 508 -28.62 46.84 -8.94
N PRO A 509 -28.42 48.16 -8.76
CA PRO A 509 -27.87 49.04 -9.78
C PRO A 509 -26.37 48.83 -10.05
N ILE A 510 -26.01 49.03 -11.32
CA ILE A 510 -24.65 48.97 -11.88
C ILE A 510 -23.77 50.08 -11.27
N PRO A 511 -22.58 49.78 -10.71
CA PRO A 511 -21.58 50.79 -10.38
C PRO A 511 -20.94 51.34 -11.66
N SER A 512 -20.86 52.68 -11.76
CA SER A 512 -20.26 53.41 -12.87
C SER A 512 -18.77 53.10 -13.06
N SER A 513 -18.36 52.85 -14.31
CA SER A 513 -16.97 52.66 -14.73
C SER A 513 -16.06 53.86 -14.36
N PRO A 514 -14.85 53.64 -13.83
CA PRO A 514 -13.89 54.71 -13.62
C PRO A 514 -13.33 55.26 -14.94
N ALA A 515 -13.27 56.58 -15.04
CA ALA A 515 -12.71 57.31 -16.18
C ALA A 515 -11.21 56.98 -16.40
N LYS A 516 -10.82 56.79 -17.67
CA LYS A 516 -9.41 56.65 -18.10
C LYS A 516 -8.64 57.95 -17.80
N PRO A 517 -7.46 57.89 -17.14
CA PRO A 517 -6.56 59.05 -17.08
C PRO A 517 -5.92 59.32 -18.44
N ALA A 518 -5.87 60.61 -18.82
CA ALA A 518 -5.23 61.09 -20.04
C ALA A 518 -3.69 60.94 -19.97
N VAL A 519 -3.10 60.46 -21.06
CA VAL A 519 -1.65 60.33 -21.26
C VAL A 519 -1.05 61.71 -21.58
N PRO A 520 0.00 62.18 -20.88
CA PRO A 520 0.73 63.38 -21.26
C PRO A 520 1.75 63.07 -22.37
N ALA A 521 1.76 63.89 -23.42
CA ALA A 521 2.75 63.86 -24.48
C ALA A 521 4.13 64.28 -23.97
N VAL A 522 5.13 63.40 -24.10
CA VAL A 522 6.54 63.72 -23.86
C VAL A 522 7.18 64.17 -25.17
N LYS A 523 7.64 65.42 -25.19
CA LYS A 523 8.45 66.02 -26.26
C LYS A 523 9.87 65.45 -26.24
N SER A 524 10.35 65.16 -27.44
CA SER A 524 11.75 64.87 -27.78
C SER A 524 12.70 66.01 -27.35
N GLY A 525 13.81 65.65 -26.71
CA GLY A 525 14.92 66.53 -26.38
C GLY A 525 16.24 65.75 -26.52
N LYS A 526 17.11 66.24 -27.39
CA LYS A 526 18.45 65.72 -27.71
C LYS A 526 19.38 65.77 -26.49
N GLY A 527 20.26 64.77 -26.40
CA GLY A 527 21.43 64.71 -25.52
C GLY A 527 22.19 63.44 -25.83
#